data_AF-A0A537BE91-F1
#
_entry.id   AF-A0A537BE91-F1
#
_cell.length_a   1.000
_cell.length_b   1.000
_cell.length_c   1.000
_cell.angle_alpha   90.00
_cell.angle_beta   90.00
_cell.angle_gamma   90.00
#
_symmetry.space_group_name_H-M   'P 1'
#
loop_
_entity.id
_entity.type
_entity.pdbx_description
1 polymer ?
#
loop_
_entity_poly.entity_id
_entity_poly.type
_entity_poly.pdbx_seq_one_letter_code
_entity_poly.pdbx_strand_id
1 'polypeptide(L)'
;MNHRIDLFNHVMPLRYLEMLKQHSKDAGIVKRMSNLRMLWDIEARVAMLREKFPEVRQVLTLGLPPPELLGGPAFSPELARIANDGMAEMCRRWPREFPAFVASLPMNNVPAALEEM
;
A
#
# COMPACT_ATOMS: atom_id res chain seq x y z
N MET A 1 -23.31 -0.40 16.60
CA MET A 1 -23.18 0.18 15.24
C MET A 1 -22.68 -0.91 14.32
N ASN A 2 -23.28 -1.11 13.14
CA ASN A 2 -22.78 -2.09 12.16
C ASN A 2 -21.59 -1.49 11.42
N HIS A 3 -20.38 -1.99 11.69
CA HIS A 3 -19.20 -1.67 10.91
C HIS A 3 -19.21 -2.46 9.60
N ARG A 4 -18.80 -1.83 8.50
CA ARG A 4 -18.52 -2.50 7.21
C ARG A 4 -17.01 -2.56 7.03
N ILE A 5 -16.47 -3.74 6.77
CA ILE A 5 -15.04 -3.92 6.54
C ILE A 5 -14.80 -4.12 5.05
N ASP A 6 -14.07 -3.20 4.45
CA ASP A 6 -13.55 -3.31 3.08
C ASP A 6 -12.15 -3.92 3.14
N LEU A 7 -12.05 -5.18 2.69
CA LEU A 7 -10.86 -6.02 2.79
C LEU A 7 -10.00 -6.03 1.51
N PHE A 8 -10.37 -5.27 0.47
CA PHE A 8 -9.66 -5.33 -0.82
C PHE A 8 -9.56 -3.96 -1.51
N ASN A 9 -9.28 -2.93 -0.70
CA ASN A 9 -8.91 -1.61 -1.19
C ASN A 9 -7.39 -1.53 -1.39
N HIS A 10 -6.97 -0.61 -2.26
CA HIS A 10 -5.57 -0.41 -2.58
C HIS A 10 -5.08 0.97 -2.12
N VAL A 11 -3.89 1.02 -1.54
CA VAL A 11 -3.15 2.23 -1.17
C VAL A 11 -1.70 2.13 -1.66
N MET A 12 -1.00 3.25 -1.70
CA MET A 12 0.41 3.30 -2.03
C MET A 12 1.12 4.25 -1.07
N PRO A 13 1.96 3.73 -0.16
CA PRO A 13 2.81 4.58 0.67
C PRO A 13 3.65 5.53 -0.18
N LEU A 14 3.82 6.77 0.28
CA LEU A 14 4.55 7.80 -0.47
C LEU A 14 5.97 7.35 -0.83
N ARG A 15 6.68 6.74 0.11
CA ARG A 15 8.02 6.18 -0.15
C ARG A 15 7.99 5.09 -1.23
N TYR A 16 6.96 4.25 -1.26
CA TYR A 16 6.82 3.23 -2.31
C TYR A 16 6.49 3.86 -3.68
N LEU A 17 5.69 4.93 -3.71
CA LEU A 17 5.45 5.71 -4.93
C LEU A 17 6.74 6.35 -5.47
N GLU A 18 7.65 6.78 -4.59
CA GLU A 18 8.98 7.27 -4.98
C GLU A 18 9.83 6.14 -5.59
N MET A 19 9.84 4.96 -4.97
CA MET A 19 10.50 3.77 -5.55
C MET A 19 9.93 3.44 -6.93
N LEU A 20 8.60 3.51 -7.09
CA LEU A 20 7.94 3.29 -8.37
C LEU A 20 8.44 4.26 -9.44
N LYS A 21 8.54 5.54 -9.11
CA LYS A 21 9.03 6.58 -10.03
C LYS A 21 10.50 6.38 -10.41
N GLN A 22 11.32 5.86 -9.50
CA GLN A 22 12.75 5.65 -9.72
C GLN A 22 13.07 4.38 -10.51
N HIS A 23 12.33 3.29 -10.26
CA HIS A 23 12.72 1.96 -10.75
C HIS A 23 11.80 1.39 -11.83
N SER A 24 10.58 1.92 -12.01
CA SER A 24 9.69 1.41 -13.06
C SER A 24 10.20 1.77 -14.45
N LYS A 25 10.20 0.78 -15.35
CA LYS A 25 10.46 0.97 -16.78
C LYS A 25 9.19 1.33 -17.56
N ASP A 26 8.03 1.22 -16.93
CA ASP A 26 6.73 1.56 -17.53
C ASP A 26 6.33 2.98 -17.12
N ALA A 27 6.44 3.94 -18.06
CA ALA A 27 6.04 5.32 -17.83
C ALA A 27 4.51 5.48 -17.66
N GLY A 28 3.73 4.57 -18.25
CA GLY A 28 2.28 4.53 -18.14
C GLY A 28 1.81 4.21 -16.73
N ILE A 29 2.39 3.19 -16.09
CA ILE A 29 2.06 2.84 -14.70
C ILE A 29 2.47 3.95 -13.73
N VAL A 30 3.65 4.55 -13.93
CA VAL A 30 4.13 5.67 -13.10
C VAL A 30 3.15 6.85 -13.17
N LYS A 31 2.74 7.24 -14.39
CA LYS A 31 1.77 8.31 -14.60
C LYS A 31 0.42 7.99 -13.97
N ARG A 32 -0.09 6.77 -14.17
CA ARG A 32 -1.39 6.34 -13.64
C ARG A 32 -1.40 6.38 -12.11
N MET A 33 -0.41 5.77 -11.46
CA MET A 33 -0.36 5.70 -9.99
C MET A 33 -0.13 7.09 -9.38
N SER A 34 0.71 7.93 -10.01
CA SER A 34 0.96 9.31 -9.54
C SER A 34 -0.29 10.19 -9.61
N ASN A 35 -1.16 10.00 -10.62
CA ASN A 35 -2.35 10.84 -10.81
C ASN A 35 -3.55 10.42 -9.94
N LEU A 36 -3.54 9.20 -9.39
CA LEU A 36 -4.61 8.73 -8.51
C LEU A 36 -4.38 9.21 -7.08
N ARG A 37 -4.73 10.47 -6.80
CA ARG A 37 -4.54 11.11 -5.47
C ARG A 37 -4.99 10.22 -4.31
N MET A 38 -6.18 9.61 -4.39
CA MET A 38 -6.72 8.76 -3.32
C MET A 38 -5.88 7.51 -3.03
N LEU A 39 -4.96 7.13 -3.91
CA LEU A 39 -4.06 6.01 -3.71
C LEU A 39 -2.96 6.35 -2.70
N TRP A 40 -2.41 7.56 -2.75
CA TRP A 40 -1.19 7.94 -2.00
C TRP A 40 -1.39 9.12 -1.03
N ASP A 41 -2.41 9.96 -1.22
CA ASP A 41 -2.82 11.01 -0.28
C ASP A 41 -3.76 10.39 0.78
N ILE A 42 -3.15 9.82 1.81
CA ILE A 42 -3.88 9.09 2.85
C ILE A 42 -4.71 10.02 3.73
N GLU A 43 -4.29 11.27 3.92
CA GLU A 43 -5.08 12.26 4.66
C GLU A 43 -6.39 12.58 3.93
N ALA A 44 -6.33 12.80 2.62
CA ALA A 44 -7.53 12.97 1.79
C ALA A 44 -8.42 11.72 1.81
N ARG A 45 -7.83 10.53 1.81
CA ARG A 45 -8.57 9.26 1.95
C ARG A 45 -9.31 9.18 3.28
N VAL A 46 -8.65 9.50 4.38
CA VAL A 46 -9.26 9.48 5.72
C VAL A 46 -10.39 10.50 5.81
N ALA A 47 -10.21 11.71 5.30
CA ALA A 47 -11.26 12.72 5.24
C ALA A 47 -12.49 12.21 4.47
N MET A 48 -12.27 11.63 3.29
CA MET A 48 -13.33 11.05 2.47
C MET A 48 -14.09 9.92 3.19
N LEU A 49 -13.38 8.99 3.86
CA LEU A 49 -14.01 7.91 4.64
C LEU A 49 -14.87 8.48 5.77
N ARG A 50 -14.38 9.51 6.47
CA ARG A 50 -15.12 10.13 7.58
C ARG A 50 -16.37 10.86 7.13
N GLU A 51 -16.31 11.54 6.00
CA GLU A 51 -17.42 12.35 5.47
C GLU A 51 -18.47 11.51 4.75
N LYS A 52 -18.04 10.55 3.92
CA LYS A 52 -18.92 9.84 2.98
C LYS A 52 -19.24 8.41 3.39
N PHE A 53 -18.38 7.77 4.17
CA PHE A 53 -18.48 6.34 4.51
C PHE A 53 -18.15 6.08 5.99
N PRO A 54 -18.79 6.77 6.95
CA PRO A 54 -18.39 6.75 8.36
C PRO A 54 -18.45 5.36 9.02
N GLU A 55 -19.21 4.42 8.45
CA GLU A 55 -19.33 3.02 8.87
C GLU A 55 -18.26 2.09 8.30
N VAL A 56 -17.54 2.51 7.25
CA VAL A 56 -16.54 1.70 6.54
C VAL A 56 -15.18 1.81 7.21
N ARG A 57 -14.56 0.66 7.47
CA ARG A 57 -13.13 0.52 7.80
C ARG A 57 -12.43 -0.26 6.70
N GLN A 58 -11.17 0.06 6.45
CA GLN A 58 -10.39 -0.47 5.34
C GLN A 58 -9.20 -1.27 5.86
N VAL A 59 -9.14 -2.57 5.54
CA VAL A 59 -7.90 -3.33 5.68
C VAL A 59 -7.06 -3.07 4.44
N LEU A 60 -5.91 -2.46 4.62
CA LEU A 60 -5.12 -1.90 3.53
C LEU A 60 -4.43 -3.00 2.73
N THR A 61 -4.44 -2.88 1.41
CA THR A 61 -3.62 -3.71 0.50
C THR A 61 -2.76 -2.79 -0.37
N LEU A 62 -1.55 -3.21 -0.71
CA LEU A 62 -0.67 -2.43 -1.59
C LEU A 62 -1.23 -2.37 -3.03
N GLY A 63 -1.17 -1.18 -3.63
CA GLY A 63 -1.46 -0.97 -5.05
C GLY A 63 -0.37 -1.51 -5.97
N LEU A 64 -0.74 -1.86 -7.20
CA LEU A 64 0.22 -2.30 -8.22
C LEU A 64 1.21 -1.19 -8.62
N PRO A 65 2.44 -1.54 -9.03
CA PRO A 65 3.00 -2.90 -9.12
C PRO A 65 3.47 -3.45 -7.76
N PRO A 66 3.45 -4.79 -7.57
CA PRO A 66 4.00 -5.44 -6.39
C PRO A 66 5.55 -5.38 -6.40
N PRO A 67 6.21 -5.62 -5.25
CA PRO A 67 7.65 -5.48 -5.10
C PRO A 67 8.48 -6.24 -6.15
N GLU A 68 8.09 -7.46 -6.46
CA GLU A 68 8.78 -8.35 -7.41
C GLU A 68 8.67 -7.94 -8.88
N LEU A 69 7.70 -7.08 -9.23
CA LEU A 69 7.63 -6.49 -10.57
C LEU A 69 8.45 -5.20 -10.68
N LEU A 70 8.79 -4.58 -9.55
CA LEU A 70 9.59 -3.35 -9.51
C LEU A 70 11.08 -3.63 -9.26
N GLY A 71 11.40 -4.72 -8.56
CA GLY A 71 12.78 -5.12 -8.24
C GLY A 71 13.02 -6.63 -8.41
N GLY A 72 14.24 -6.99 -8.81
CA GLY A 72 14.71 -8.38 -8.81
C GLY A 72 14.82 -8.96 -7.39
N PRO A 73 15.15 -10.25 -7.24
CA PRO A 73 15.09 -10.98 -5.96
C PRO A 73 16.01 -10.41 -4.85
N ALA A 74 17.04 -9.66 -5.22
CA ALA A 74 17.93 -8.97 -4.28
C ALA A 74 17.35 -7.64 -3.74
N PHE A 75 16.36 -7.06 -4.41
CA PHE A 75 15.84 -5.72 -4.11
C PHE A 75 14.36 -5.71 -3.73
N SER A 76 13.57 -6.66 -4.25
CA SER A 76 12.16 -6.81 -3.87
C SER A 76 11.93 -6.95 -2.35
N PRO A 77 12.81 -7.55 -1.52
CA PRO A 77 12.59 -7.55 -0.06
C PRO A 77 12.62 -6.15 0.56
N GLU A 78 13.49 -5.26 0.05
CA GLU A 78 13.53 -3.88 0.52
C GLU A 78 12.27 -3.12 0.11
N LEU A 79 11.81 -3.33 -1.12
CA LEU A 79 10.57 -2.74 -1.62
C LEU A 79 9.34 -3.22 -0.83
N ALA A 80 9.29 -4.51 -0.49
CA ALA A 80 8.25 -5.10 0.36
C ALA A 80 8.22 -4.44 1.75
N ARG A 81 9.37 -4.35 2.41
CA ARG A 81 9.49 -3.68 3.71
C ARG A 81 9.09 -2.21 3.66
N ILE A 82 9.50 -1.46 2.63
CA ILE A 82 9.08 -0.06 2.43
C ILE A 82 7.55 0.05 2.31
N ALA A 83 6.92 -0.87 1.58
CA ALA A 83 5.47 -0.91 1.46
C ALA A 83 4.79 -1.25 2.79
N ASN A 84 5.25 -2.31 3.47
CA ASN A 84 4.67 -2.81 4.70
C ASN A 84 4.84 -1.84 5.86
N ASP A 85 6.03 -1.27 6.05
CA ASP A 85 6.28 -0.23 7.06
C ASP A 85 5.38 1.00 6.84
N GLY A 86 5.21 1.39 5.57
CA GLY A 86 4.34 2.50 5.20
C GLY A 86 2.87 2.23 5.52
N MET A 87 2.36 1.04 5.21
CA MET A 87 0.98 0.66 5.56
C MET A 87 0.81 0.49 7.08
N ALA A 88 1.81 -0.06 7.78
CA ALA A 88 1.82 -0.16 9.23
C ALA A 88 1.78 1.23 9.90
N GLU A 89 2.51 2.22 9.37
CA GLU A 89 2.41 3.60 9.83
C GLU A 89 1.01 4.20 9.63
N MET A 90 0.38 3.95 8.47
CA MET A 90 -1.00 4.40 8.23
C MET A 90 -1.98 3.79 9.25
N CYS A 91 -1.86 2.49 9.53
CA CYS A 91 -2.67 1.83 10.57
C CYS A 91 -2.43 2.42 11.96
N ARG A 92 -1.18 2.72 12.33
CA ARG A 92 -0.86 3.37 13.61
C ARG A 92 -1.43 4.79 13.73
N ARG A 93 -1.41 5.56 12.63
CA ARG A 93 -1.87 6.96 12.60
C ARG A 93 -3.39 7.09 12.54
N TRP A 94 -4.08 6.18 11.86
CA TRP A 94 -5.53 6.19 11.69
C TRP A 94 -6.18 4.83 12.02
N PRO A 95 -6.03 4.32 13.26
CA PRO A 95 -6.45 2.96 13.62
C PRO A 95 -7.96 2.74 13.52
N ARG A 96 -8.74 3.83 13.59
CA ARG A 96 -10.19 3.79 13.37
C ARG A 96 -10.49 3.44 11.92
N GLU A 97 -9.91 4.18 10.97
CA GLU A 97 -10.16 4.01 9.54
C GLU A 97 -9.45 2.76 8.98
N PHE A 98 -8.25 2.47 9.47
CA PHE A 98 -7.36 1.42 8.98
C PHE A 98 -6.93 0.46 10.10
N PRO A 99 -7.76 -0.54 10.46
CA PRO A 99 -7.48 -1.43 11.59
C PRO A 99 -6.31 -2.38 11.35
N ALA A 100 -5.99 -2.71 10.09
CA ALA A 100 -4.91 -3.63 9.72
C ALA A 100 -4.51 -3.42 8.25
N PHE A 101 -3.43 -4.10 7.83
CA PHE A 101 -3.03 -4.21 6.44
C PHE A 101 -2.66 -5.65 6.09
N VAL A 102 -2.68 -5.97 4.80
CA VAL A 102 -2.18 -7.22 4.24
C VAL A 102 -0.75 -6.99 3.77
N ALA A 103 0.20 -7.75 4.32
CA ALA A 103 1.60 -7.64 3.95
C ALA A 103 1.81 -7.98 2.47
N SER A 104 2.63 -7.18 1.80
CA SER A 104 3.13 -7.46 0.45
C SER A 104 4.43 -8.23 0.58
N LEU A 105 4.51 -9.38 -0.10
CA LEU A 105 5.64 -10.28 0.01
C LEU A 105 6.52 -10.22 -1.25
N PRO A 106 7.86 -10.29 -1.12
CA PRO A 106 8.76 -10.39 -2.26
C PRO A 106 8.70 -11.79 -2.89
N MET A 107 7.68 -12.09 -3.69
CA MET A 107 7.38 -13.46 -4.16
C MET A 107 8.45 -14.07 -5.08
N ASN A 108 9.41 -13.28 -5.56
CA ASN A 108 10.59 -13.76 -6.29
C ASN A 108 11.78 -14.15 -5.38
N ASN A 109 11.63 -14.03 -4.05
CA ASN A 109 12.60 -14.44 -3.04
C ASN A 109 11.88 -15.16 -1.88
N VAL A 110 11.80 -16.49 -1.96
CA VAL A 110 11.03 -17.31 -0.99
C VAL A 110 11.51 -17.16 0.46
N PRO A 111 12.82 -17.24 0.78
CA PRO A 111 13.28 -17.01 2.16
C PRO A 111 12.86 -15.64 2.70
N ALA A 112 13.05 -14.57 1.93
CA ALA A 112 12.67 -13.22 2.36
C ALA A 112 11.15 -13.06 2.49
N ALA A 113 10.37 -13.74 1.64
CA ALA A 113 8.91 -13.74 1.76
C ALA A 113 8.43 -14.39 3.07
N LEU A 114 9.12 -15.43 3.55
CA LEU A 114 8.82 -16.05 4.84
C LEU A 114 9.24 -15.17 6.03
N GLU A 115 10.32 -14.40 5.90
CA GLU A 115 10.75 -13.44 6.94
C GLU A 115 9.80 -12.23 7.06
N GLU A 116 9.17 -11.84 5.96
CA GLU A 116 8.27 -10.68 5.89
C GLU A 116 6.82 -11.00 6.34
N MET A 117 6.45 -12.28 6.48
CA MET A 117 5.13 -12.76 6.92
C MET A 117 4.90 -12.61 8.43
#